data_AF-A0A222WQ77-F1
#
_entry.id   AF-A0A222WQ77-F1
#
_cell.length_a   1.000
_cell.length_b   1.000
_cell.length_c   1.000
_cell.angle_alpha   90.00
_cell.angle_beta   90.00
_cell.angle_gamma   90.00
#
_symmetry.space_group_name_H-M   'P 1'
#
loop_
_entity.id
_entity.type
_entity.pdbx_description
1 polymer ?
#
loop_
_entity_poly.entity_id
_entity_poly.type
_entity_poly.pdbx_seq_one_letter_code
_entity_poly.pdbx_strand_id
1 'polypeptide(L)'
;MHPPRSKRNEGRKKARKIKIGKAWIMTNLVLLLMIIGLFGYYYIFERGSSTLADNGEPSQSQQNVQPESSGEERPSASVSKNVTALSSKQLNDGSNVDEQAADDGTKQAADAAVDTGNRSVTPSDTQVPVGNTSDSGSLQENDGKASSTVTLHFVGDVQFSGKVEQRLEKNGFDFPYQYLGNLFRKDDLTIANLETPVTTGGVGALNKTYVYKSSPKALTALAAAGIDAVNLANNHILDQGTGGLLDTLKYLDEKGIAHVGAGRNAKEAYAPHYFDRKGIKIALLGATRVMPDANWNAGVKQPGVAGAYDSTAIVKSIREARRQADLVIVIAHWGKERAATLEPHQIELSHAFIDAGADIVIGGHPHVLQGLEQYKGKWIAYSTGNFIFSKSTVPATWDTAIFQATCTRSGACDMKLTPYRAELGQPIPLQDAEANKILQRVAALSPGNVTIGADGTVR
;
A
#
# COMPACT_ATOMS: atom_id res chain seq x y z
N MET A 1 -48.17 -10.96 -47.89
CA MET A 1 -46.83 -10.46 -47.51
C MET A 1 -46.50 -10.89 -46.09
N HIS A 2 -45.54 -11.80 -45.90
CA HIS A 2 -45.06 -12.14 -44.55
C HIS A 2 -44.06 -11.09 -44.06
N PRO A 3 -44.12 -10.66 -42.79
CA PRO A 3 -43.19 -9.69 -42.26
C PRO A 3 -41.76 -10.27 -42.17
N PRO A 4 -40.70 -9.44 -42.30
CA PRO A 4 -39.32 -9.90 -42.30
C PRO A 4 -38.96 -10.63 -40.99
N ARG A 5 -38.15 -11.70 -41.08
CA ARG A 5 -37.68 -12.51 -39.94
C ARG A 5 -37.03 -11.70 -38.80
N SER A 6 -36.51 -10.50 -39.07
CA SER A 6 -35.91 -9.60 -38.07
C SER A 6 -36.94 -9.01 -37.09
N LYS A 7 -38.13 -8.59 -37.56
CA LYS A 7 -39.17 -8.01 -36.71
C LYS A 7 -39.84 -9.02 -35.77
N ARG A 8 -39.83 -10.32 -36.13
CA ARG A 8 -40.38 -11.41 -35.30
C ARG A 8 -39.49 -11.75 -34.09
N ASN A 9 -38.18 -11.53 -34.21
CA ASN A 9 -37.21 -11.78 -33.13
C ASN A 9 -37.17 -10.62 -32.11
N GLU A 10 -37.38 -9.38 -32.53
CA GLU A 10 -37.48 -8.23 -31.62
C GLU A 10 -38.72 -8.28 -30.74
N GLY A 11 -39.88 -8.64 -31.29
CA GLY A 11 -41.11 -8.85 -30.51
C GLY A 11 -40.96 -9.92 -29.43
N ARG A 12 -40.29 -11.03 -29.74
CA ARG A 12 -39.98 -12.10 -28.77
C ARG A 12 -39.00 -11.67 -27.69
N LYS A 13 -37.95 -10.89 -28.04
CA LYS A 13 -37.00 -10.34 -27.06
C LYS A 13 -37.67 -9.34 -26.10
N LYS A 14 -38.55 -8.47 -26.62
CA LYS A 14 -39.30 -7.49 -25.81
C LYS A 14 -40.30 -8.18 -24.87
N ALA A 15 -41.03 -9.19 -25.36
CA ALA A 15 -41.94 -9.99 -24.53
C ALA A 15 -41.22 -10.79 -23.44
N ARG A 16 -40.02 -11.33 -23.72
CA ARG A 16 -39.20 -12.04 -22.74
C ARG A 16 -38.66 -11.11 -21.65
N LYS A 17 -38.20 -9.90 -22.00
CA LYS A 17 -37.77 -8.88 -21.03
C LYS A 17 -38.92 -8.46 -20.09
N ILE A 18 -40.13 -8.27 -20.62
CA ILE A 18 -41.31 -7.91 -19.82
C ILE A 18 -41.70 -9.06 -18.86
N LYS A 19 -41.66 -10.32 -19.31
CA LYS A 19 -41.93 -11.47 -18.42
C LYS A 19 -40.89 -11.62 -17.30
N ILE A 20 -39.61 -11.43 -17.61
CA ILE A 20 -38.54 -11.50 -16.61
C ILE A 20 -38.67 -10.35 -15.59
N GLY A 21 -38.98 -9.13 -16.05
CA GLY A 21 -39.22 -8.00 -15.15
C GLY A 21 -40.41 -8.22 -14.21
N LYS A 22 -41.53 -8.75 -14.72
CA LYS A 22 -42.70 -9.10 -13.89
C LYS A 22 -42.40 -10.22 -12.88
N ALA A 23 -41.63 -11.23 -13.26
CA ALA A 23 -41.19 -12.28 -12.34
C ALA A 23 -40.31 -11.71 -11.21
N TRP A 24 -39.37 -10.82 -11.55
CA TRP A 24 -38.51 -10.14 -10.57
C TRP A 24 -39.31 -9.29 -9.58
N ILE A 25 -40.30 -8.54 -10.07
CA ILE A 25 -41.18 -7.72 -9.22
C ILE A 25 -41.98 -8.61 -8.27
N MET A 26 -42.57 -9.72 -8.77
CA MET A 26 -43.34 -10.65 -7.93
C MET A 26 -42.47 -11.31 -6.85
N THR A 27 -41.23 -11.72 -7.18
CA THR A 27 -40.31 -12.30 -6.20
C THR A 27 -39.94 -11.32 -5.09
N ASN A 28 -39.69 -10.04 -5.42
CA ASN A 28 -39.40 -9.02 -4.42
C ASN A 28 -40.62 -8.71 -3.53
N LEU A 29 -41.83 -8.71 -4.10
CA LEU A 29 -43.07 -8.51 -3.35
C LEU A 29 -43.33 -9.64 -2.34
N VAL A 30 -43.06 -10.89 -2.72
CA VAL A 30 -43.18 -12.05 -1.82
C VAL A 30 -42.14 -11.99 -0.70
N LEU A 31 -40.89 -11.61 -1.00
CA LEU A 31 -39.85 -11.40 0.01
C LEU A 31 -40.22 -10.30 1.02
N LEU A 32 -40.77 -9.18 0.54
CA LEU A 32 -41.21 -8.09 1.40
C LEU A 32 -42.34 -8.54 2.35
N LEU A 33 -43.32 -9.29 1.84
CA LEU A 33 -44.41 -9.83 2.66
C LEU A 33 -43.92 -10.83 3.71
N MET A 34 -42.92 -11.66 3.38
CA MET A 34 -42.29 -12.57 4.36
C MET A 34 -41.56 -11.80 5.47
N ILE A 35 -40.85 -10.72 5.14
CA ILE A 35 -40.18 -9.87 6.13
C ILE A 35 -41.21 -9.21 7.06
N ILE A 36 -42.29 -8.65 6.50
CA ILE A 36 -43.38 -8.06 7.29
C ILE A 36 -44.03 -9.10 8.20
N GLY A 37 -44.26 -10.32 7.70
CA GLY A 37 -44.79 -11.43 8.49
C GLY A 37 -43.87 -11.83 9.66
N LEU A 38 -42.56 -11.92 9.42
CA LEU A 38 -41.56 -12.20 10.46
C LEU A 38 -41.50 -11.10 11.52
N PHE A 39 -41.57 -9.83 11.12
CA PHE A 39 -41.64 -8.70 12.06
C PHE A 39 -42.94 -8.70 12.87
N GLY A 40 -44.08 -9.00 12.24
CA GLY A 40 -45.36 -9.14 12.93
C GLY A 40 -45.34 -10.27 13.95
N TYR A 41 -44.76 -11.42 13.58
CA TYR A 41 -44.57 -12.55 14.49
C TYR A 41 -43.69 -12.17 15.69
N TYR A 42 -42.52 -11.57 15.46
CA TYR A 42 -41.62 -11.09 16.51
C TYR A 42 -42.34 -10.14 17.48
N TYR A 43 -43.12 -9.20 16.94
CA TYR A 43 -43.78 -8.18 17.76
C TYR A 43 -44.97 -8.73 18.58
N ILE A 44 -45.68 -9.74 18.07
CA ILE A 44 -46.83 -10.34 18.75
C ILE A 44 -46.38 -11.40 19.76
N PHE A 45 -45.38 -12.22 19.42
CA PHE A 45 -45.03 -13.40 20.22
C PHE A 45 -43.93 -13.15 21.24
N GLU A 46 -42.90 -12.33 20.95
CA GLU A 46 -41.79 -12.10 21.90
C GLU A 46 -42.08 -11.00 22.92
N ARG A 47 -43.03 -10.10 22.64
CA ARG A 47 -43.46 -9.07 23.61
C ARG A 47 -44.62 -9.49 24.52
N GLY A 48 -45.34 -10.56 24.17
CA GLY A 48 -46.42 -11.10 25.00
C GLY A 48 -45.94 -11.96 26.17
N SER A 49 -44.68 -12.41 26.17
CA SER A 49 -44.14 -13.29 27.21
C SER A 49 -43.42 -12.56 28.36
N SER A 50 -43.30 -11.23 28.31
CA SER A 50 -42.52 -10.44 29.28
C SER A 50 -43.34 -9.65 30.31
N THR A 51 -44.68 -9.83 30.37
CA THR A 51 -45.57 -9.07 31.27
C THR A 51 -46.19 -9.86 32.42
N LEU A 52 -45.64 -11.01 32.78
CA LEU A 52 -46.06 -11.77 33.98
C LEU A 52 -44.86 -12.17 34.84
N ALA A 53 -44.11 -11.19 35.33
CA ALA A 53 -43.30 -11.34 36.53
C ALA A 53 -42.99 -9.98 37.15
N ASP A 54 -43.54 -9.79 38.35
CA ASP A 54 -42.98 -9.00 39.44
C ASP A 54 -43.23 -7.47 39.47
N ASN A 55 -44.23 -7.08 40.27
CA ASN A 55 -44.38 -5.73 40.83
C ASN A 55 -44.61 -5.88 42.34
N GLY A 56 -43.53 -5.79 43.11
CA GLY A 56 -43.52 -5.60 44.55
C GLY A 56 -42.43 -4.59 44.92
N GLU A 57 -42.81 -3.32 45.02
CA GLU A 57 -42.04 -2.24 45.67
C GLU A 57 -42.57 -2.02 47.11
N PRO A 58 -41.98 -1.17 47.99
CA PRO A 58 -40.72 -0.41 47.89
C PRO A 58 -39.89 -0.34 49.22
N SER A 59 -38.74 0.34 49.19
CA SER A 59 -38.41 1.50 50.08
C SER A 59 -36.95 1.56 50.57
N GLN A 60 -36.27 2.67 50.22
CA GLN A 60 -35.28 3.48 50.98
C GLN A 60 -34.05 2.79 51.60
N SER A 61 -32.80 3.27 51.45
CA SER A 61 -32.30 4.60 51.83
C SER A 61 -30.78 4.69 51.56
N GLN A 62 -30.28 5.93 51.61
CA GLN A 62 -28.91 6.40 51.35
C GLN A 62 -27.85 5.80 52.31
N GLN A 63 -26.60 5.61 51.85
CA GLN A 63 -25.44 6.42 52.23
C GLN A 63 -24.10 5.87 51.74
N ASN A 64 -23.17 6.82 51.60
CA ASN A 64 -21.80 6.79 51.15
C ASN A 64 -20.85 6.01 52.09
N VAL A 65 -19.64 5.66 51.61
CA VAL A 65 -18.33 5.50 52.30
C VAL A 65 -17.50 4.36 51.69
N GLN A 66 -16.31 4.69 51.17
CA GLN A 66 -15.14 3.84 50.87
C GLN A 66 -14.20 3.80 52.11
N PRO A 67 -13.07 3.05 52.14
CA PRO A 67 -12.60 1.87 51.39
C PRO A 67 -11.98 0.80 52.36
N GLU A 68 -11.11 -0.09 51.84
CA GLU A 68 -10.29 -1.16 52.50
C GLU A 68 -10.88 -2.57 52.36
N SER A 69 -10.13 -3.67 52.27
CA SER A 69 -8.75 -3.98 51.90
C SER A 69 -8.67 -5.51 51.67
N SER A 70 -7.61 -5.97 51.00
CA SER A 70 -6.95 -7.28 51.15
C SER A 70 -7.58 -8.58 50.59
N GLY A 71 -6.66 -9.40 50.04
CA GLY A 71 -6.65 -10.88 50.11
C GLY A 71 -7.43 -11.62 49.01
N GLU A 72 -6.81 -12.07 47.93
CA GLU A 72 -6.10 -13.35 47.74
C GLU A 72 -6.99 -14.56 47.34
N GLU A 73 -6.46 -15.29 46.36
CA GLU A 73 -6.72 -16.68 45.96
C GLU A 73 -7.88 -17.05 45.00
N ARG A 74 -7.44 -17.52 43.81
CA ARG A 74 -8.07 -18.48 42.88
C ARG A 74 -8.13 -19.90 43.53
N PRO A 75 -8.72 -20.98 42.96
CA PRO A 75 -9.19 -21.19 41.57
C PRO A 75 -10.52 -21.98 41.40
N SER A 76 -11.08 -21.97 40.19
CA SER A 76 -11.31 -23.18 39.35
C SER A 76 -12.39 -22.98 38.27
N ALA A 77 -12.32 -23.88 37.28
CA ALA A 77 -12.91 -23.87 35.96
C ALA A 77 -14.45 -23.86 35.89
N SER A 78 -15.02 -23.26 34.85
CA SER A 78 -15.49 -23.98 33.64
C SER A 78 -16.52 -23.19 32.82
N VAL A 79 -16.29 -23.17 31.50
CA VAL A 79 -17.27 -23.34 30.41
C VAL A 79 -18.54 -22.45 30.43
N SER A 80 -18.64 -21.48 29.52
CA SER A 80 -19.67 -21.46 28.45
C SER A 80 -19.73 -20.16 27.63
N LYS A 81 -20.29 -20.36 26.43
CA LYS A 81 -20.53 -19.53 25.25
C LYS A 81 -21.36 -18.24 25.44
N ASN A 82 -21.29 -17.44 24.36
CA ASN A 82 -22.17 -16.36 23.88
C ASN A 82 -21.95 -14.99 24.53
N VAL A 83 -21.45 -13.98 23.81
CA VAL A 83 -22.11 -13.23 22.72
C VAL A 83 -23.48 -12.70 23.16
N THR A 84 -23.48 -11.44 23.60
CA THR A 84 -24.60 -10.53 23.48
C THR A 84 -24.11 -9.23 22.85
N ALA A 85 -24.74 -8.92 21.72
CA ALA A 85 -24.73 -7.62 21.10
C ALA A 85 -25.55 -6.63 21.93
N LEU A 86 -25.34 -5.34 21.65
CA LEU A 86 -26.25 -4.19 21.63
C LEU A 86 -25.32 -2.96 21.73
N SER A 87 -25.43 -1.89 20.95
CA SER A 87 -26.66 -1.22 20.56
C SER A 87 -26.36 -0.29 19.38
N SER A 88 -27.34 -0.22 18.49
CA SER A 88 -27.55 0.77 17.45
C SER A 88 -27.65 2.19 17.99
N LYS A 89 -27.12 3.17 17.25
CA LYS A 89 -27.80 4.46 17.11
C LYS A 89 -27.58 5.03 15.72
N GLN A 90 -28.67 5.03 14.97
CA GLN A 90 -28.85 5.66 13.69
C GLN A 90 -29.42 7.06 13.95
N LEU A 91 -28.82 8.09 13.35
CA LEU A 91 -29.41 9.41 13.22
C LEU A 91 -29.35 9.78 11.73
N ASN A 92 -30.53 10.13 11.21
CA ASN A 92 -30.74 10.84 9.96
C ASN A 92 -30.12 12.24 10.06
N ASP A 93 -29.54 12.73 8.97
CA ASP A 93 -29.95 14.03 8.43
C ASP A 93 -29.64 14.12 6.93
N GLY A 94 -30.53 14.78 6.20
CA GLY A 94 -30.40 15.06 4.78
C GLY A 94 -29.71 16.39 4.51
N SER A 95 -29.26 16.58 3.28
CA SER A 95 -29.27 17.89 2.62
C SER A 95 -28.97 17.71 1.13
N ASN A 96 -29.97 18.04 0.33
CA ASN A 96 -29.79 18.52 -1.04
C ASN A 96 -29.07 19.87 -1.00
N VAL A 97 -28.15 20.10 -1.93
CA VAL A 97 -28.00 21.42 -2.55
C VAL A 97 -27.59 21.22 -4.02
N ASP A 98 -28.40 21.79 -4.91
CA ASP A 98 -28.09 22.08 -6.31
C ASP A 98 -26.96 23.12 -6.41
N GLU A 99 -26.15 23.07 -7.46
CA GLU A 99 -25.89 24.27 -8.26
C GLU A 99 -25.32 23.94 -9.65
N GLN A 100 -25.96 24.53 -10.66
CA GLN A 100 -25.59 24.53 -12.07
C GLN A 100 -24.91 25.87 -12.46
N ALA A 101 -23.86 25.74 -13.27
CA ALA A 101 -23.52 26.49 -14.50
C ALA A 101 -23.27 28.02 -14.51
N ALA A 102 -22.12 28.39 -15.08
CA ALA A 102 -21.89 29.31 -16.24
C ALA A 102 -20.40 29.76 -16.19
N ASP A 103 -19.51 29.42 -17.12
CA ASP A 103 -19.33 29.77 -18.55
C ASP A 103 -18.58 31.09 -18.83
N ASP A 104 -17.68 30.94 -19.81
CA ASP A 104 -17.07 31.86 -20.77
C ASP A 104 -15.75 32.62 -20.47
N GLY A 105 -14.86 32.63 -21.47
CA GLY A 105 -13.73 33.57 -21.57
C GLY A 105 -12.42 33.10 -22.20
N THR A 106 -12.41 32.82 -23.51
CA THR A 106 -11.25 32.61 -24.43
C THR A 106 -10.09 33.65 -24.40
N LYS A 107 -8.85 33.21 -24.72
CA LYS A 107 -7.92 33.72 -25.79
C LYS A 107 -6.49 33.07 -25.73
N GLN A 108 -6.06 32.35 -26.77
CA GLN A 108 -4.95 32.66 -27.74
C GLN A 108 -3.58 33.03 -27.12
N ALA A 109 -2.53 32.20 -27.19
CA ALA A 109 -1.63 31.81 -28.32
C ALA A 109 -0.52 32.85 -28.65
N ALA A 110 0.77 32.47 -28.52
CA ALA A 110 1.86 32.68 -29.51
C ALA A 110 3.28 32.34 -28.96
N ASP A 111 3.94 31.43 -29.68
CA ASP A 111 5.34 31.23 -30.10
C ASP A 111 6.53 32.07 -29.57
N ALA A 112 7.67 31.38 -29.36
CA ALA A 112 8.99 31.57 -30.02
C ALA A 112 10.05 30.62 -29.38
N ALA A 113 10.54 29.59 -30.09
CA ALA A 113 11.76 29.54 -30.92
C ALA A 113 13.10 29.77 -30.18
N VAL A 114 13.87 28.70 -29.91
CA VAL A 114 15.17 28.32 -30.53
C VAL A 114 16.36 29.19 -30.10
N ASP A 115 17.33 28.60 -29.40
CA ASP A 115 18.75 28.71 -29.81
C ASP A 115 19.57 27.50 -29.33
N THR A 116 20.38 27.00 -30.25
CA THR A 116 21.26 25.84 -30.17
C THR A 116 22.71 26.32 -30.13
N GLY A 117 23.45 25.96 -29.08
CA GLY A 117 24.87 26.31 -28.96
C GLY A 117 25.72 25.13 -28.49
N ASN A 118 26.03 24.23 -29.42
CA ASN A 118 27.01 23.15 -29.25
C ASN A 118 28.43 23.71 -29.50
N ARG A 119 29.36 23.57 -28.55
CA ARG A 119 30.82 23.62 -28.82
C ARG A 119 31.57 22.67 -27.89
N SER A 120 32.13 21.63 -28.51
CA SER A 120 33.17 20.73 -28.00
C SER A 120 34.53 21.15 -28.61
N VAL A 121 35.63 20.52 -28.15
CA VAL A 121 37.06 20.52 -28.58
C VAL A 121 37.97 20.92 -27.40
N THR A 122 38.41 19.96 -26.55
CA THR A 122 39.60 19.06 -26.56
C THR A 122 40.85 19.59 -25.81
N PRO A 123 41.67 18.68 -25.22
CA PRO A 123 42.56 18.97 -24.10
C PRO A 123 44.04 19.16 -24.52
N SER A 124 44.83 19.78 -23.64
CA SER A 124 46.28 19.90 -23.80
C SER A 124 47.02 19.07 -22.73
N ASP A 125 47.87 18.17 -23.23
CA ASP A 125 48.94 17.46 -22.55
C ASP A 125 49.88 18.42 -21.79
N THR A 126 50.39 18.00 -20.63
CA THR A 126 51.77 18.29 -20.23
C THR A 126 52.31 17.18 -19.31
N GLN A 127 53.56 16.82 -19.58
CA GLN A 127 54.31 15.66 -19.15
C GLN A 127 54.83 15.71 -17.69
N VAL A 128 55.12 14.50 -17.22
CA VAL A 128 55.83 14.04 -16.02
C VAL A 128 57.28 14.54 -15.94
N PRO A 129 57.86 14.61 -14.73
CA PRO A 129 59.21 14.09 -14.55
C PRO A 129 59.32 13.01 -13.46
N VAL A 130 60.14 12.01 -13.79
CA VAL A 130 60.48 10.80 -13.06
C VAL A 130 61.47 11.14 -11.94
N GLY A 131 61.25 10.58 -10.75
CA GLY A 131 62.21 10.54 -9.65
C GLY A 131 62.16 9.19 -8.96
N ASN A 132 63.17 8.35 -9.20
CA ASN A 132 63.42 7.10 -8.50
C ASN A 132 64.07 7.39 -7.14
N THR A 133 63.45 6.93 -6.05
CA THR A 133 64.17 6.51 -4.84
C THR A 133 63.47 5.30 -4.25
N SER A 134 64.19 4.18 -4.27
CA SER A 134 63.92 2.95 -3.54
C SER A 134 64.04 3.20 -2.04
N ASP A 135 62.96 2.99 -1.29
CA ASP A 135 63.04 2.72 0.13
C ASP A 135 62.18 1.51 0.49
N SER A 136 62.81 0.56 1.15
CA SER A 136 62.25 -0.72 1.57
C SER A 136 61.39 -0.51 2.81
N GLY A 137 60.12 -0.18 2.59
CA GLY A 137 59.07 -0.24 3.60
C GLY A 137 58.17 -1.44 3.31
N SER A 138 58.12 -2.40 4.23
CA SER A 138 57.13 -3.48 4.25
C SER A 138 55.72 -2.88 4.13
N LEU A 139 55.12 -3.01 2.95
CA LEU A 139 53.70 -2.73 2.76
C LEU A 139 52.94 -3.81 3.53
N GLN A 140 52.56 -3.50 4.76
CA GLN A 140 51.35 -4.08 5.31
C GLN A 140 50.23 -3.71 4.33
N GLU A 141 49.71 -4.72 3.64
CA GLU A 141 48.43 -4.62 2.94
C GLU A 141 47.41 -4.14 3.97
N ASN A 142 47.12 -2.85 3.92
CA ASN A 142 46.05 -2.26 4.66
C ASN A 142 44.78 -2.74 3.95
N ASP A 143 44.21 -3.84 4.45
CA ASP A 143 42.91 -4.42 4.07
C ASP A 143 41.72 -3.50 4.45
N GLY A 144 41.94 -2.17 4.34
CA GLY A 144 41.01 -1.10 4.66
C GLY A 144 40.02 -0.80 3.55
N LYS A 145 39.51 -1.81 2.84
CA LYS A 145 38.24 -1.64 2.11
C LYS A 145 37.15 -1.60 3.18
N ALA A 146 36.83 -0.40 3.66
CA ALA A 146 35.59 -0.17 4.39
C ALA A 146 34.48 -0.92 3.62
N SER A 147 33.83 -1.89 4.27
CA SER A 147 32.81 -2.70 3.63
C SER A 147 31.82 -1.76 2.98
N SER A 148 31.77 -1.74 1.64
CA SER A 148 30.87 -0.88 0.90
C SER A 148 29.45 -1.18 1.33
N THR A 149 28.71 -0.17 1.78
CA THR A 149 27.29 -0.27 2.10
C THR A 149 26.46 0.54 1.13
N VAL A 150 25.22 0.09 0.95
CA VAL A 150 24.16 0.86 0.27
C VAL A 150 23.11 1.28 1.28
N THR A 151 22.60 2.49 1.13
CA THR A 151 21.48 3.02 1.91
C THR A 151 20.23 2.98 1.04
N LEU A 152 19.22 2.26 1.50
CA LEU A 152 17.94 2.07 0.84
C LEU A 152 16.85 2.74 1.65
N HIS A 153 15.91 3.42 1.00
CA HIS A 153 14.71 3.92 1.66
C HIS A 153 13.46 3.23 1.12
N PHE A 154 12.54 2.95 2.03
CA PHE A 154 11.22 2.42 1.72
C PHE A 154 10.17 3.35 2.29
N VAL A 155 9.18 3.67 1.46
CA VAL A 155 8.05 4.49 1.85
C VAL A 155 6.73 3.75 1.60
N GLY A 156 5.71 4.19 2.32
CA GLY A 156 4.37 3.65 2.26
C GLY A 156 3.63 3.82 0.93
N ASP A 157 2.34 3.51 0.99
CA ASP A 157 1.46 3.55 -0.16
C ASP A 157 1.36 4.96 -0.76
N VAL A 158 1.53 5.04 -2.08
CA VAL A 158 1.51 6.26 -2.88
C VAL A 158 0.37 6.18 -3.89
N GLN A 159 -0.53 7.17 -3.84
CA GLN A 159 -1.53 7.42 -4.87
C GLN A 159 -1.59 8.90 -5.24
N PHE A 160 -1.97 9.20 -6.49
CA PHE A 160 -2.13 10.57 -6.98
C PHE A 160 -3.54 10.88 -7.46
N SER A 161 -4.54 10.09 -7.05
CA SER A 161 -5.92 10.24 -7.53
C SER A 161 -6.80 11.03 -6.57
N GLY A 162 -7.94 11.50 -7.08
CA GLY A 162 -9.02 12.07 -6.27
C GLY A 162 -8.61 13.34 -5.52
N LYS A 163 -8.82 13.37 -4.20
CA LYS A 163 -8.46 14.54 -3.36
C LYS A 163 -6.97 14.85 -3.38
N VAL A 164 -6.12 13.84 -3.61
CA VAL A 164 -4.68 14.05 -3.77
C VAL A 164 -4.45 14.82 -5.06
N GLU A 165 -4.96 14.35 -6.20
CA GLU A 165 -4.86 15.05 -7.49
C GLU A 165 -5.28 16.52 -7.42
N GLN A 166 -6.45 16.80 -6.82
CA GLN A 166 -6.95 18.16 -6.62
C GLN A 166 -5.98 19.03 -5.83
N ARG A 167 -5.33 18.45 -4.81
CA ARG A 167 -4.32 19.15 -4.01
C ARG A 167 -3.07 19.44 -4.84
N LEU A 168 -2.62 18.50 -5.68
CA LEU A 168 -1.42 18.64 -6.50
C LEU A 168 -1.64 19.64 -7.65
N GLU A 169 -2.78 19.62 -8.33
CA GLU A 169 -3.10 20.61 -9.38
C GLU A 169 -3.15 22.04 -8.81
N LYS A 170 -3.55 22.20 -7.54
CA LYS A 170 -3.57 23.51 -6.86
C LYS A 170 -2.19 23.98 -6.39
N ASN A 171 -1.36 23.08 -5.85
CA ASN A 171 -0.11 23.47 -5.15
C ASN A 171 1.16 23.14 -5.93
N GLY A 172 1.06 22.48 -7.09
CA GLY A 172 2.17 21.91 -7.82
C GLY A 172 2.35 20.41 -7.53
N PHE A 173 2.83 19.67 -8.52
CA PHE A 173 3.06 18.22 -8.41
C PHE A 173 4.26 17.86 -7.52
N ASP A 174 5.13 18.82 -7.22
CA ASP A 174 6.26 18.72 -6.29
C ASP A 174 5.85 18.91 -4.81
N PHE A 175 4.64 19.40 -4.55
CA PHE A 175 4.09 19.62 -3.21
C PHE A 175 4.31 18.45 -2.21
N PRO A 176 4.09 17.17 -2.58
CA PRO A 176 4.27 16.07 -1.64
C PRO A 176 5.69 15.95 -1.07
N TYR A 177 6.70 16.44 -1.78
CA TYR A 177 8.11 16.15 -1.49
C TYR A 177 8.84 17.30 -0.76
N GLN A 178 8.14 18.42 -0.51
CA GLN A 178 8.74 19.65 0.04
C GLN A 178 9.44 19.45 1.40
N TYR A 179 8.98 18.50 2.22
CA TYR A 179 9.58 18.22 3.54
C TYR A 179 10.66 17.13 3.52
N LEU A 180 10.97 16.55 2.37
CA LEU A 180 11.99 15.51 2.25
C LEU A 180 13.40 16.07 2.03
N GLY A 181 13.50 17.35 1.67
CA GLY A 181 14.76 17.98 1.30
C GLY A 181 15.45 17.23 0.16
N ASN A 182 16.64 16.71 0.42
CA ASN A 182 17.42 15.90 -0.53
C ASN A 182 17.60 14.44 -0.05
N LEU A 183 16.73 13.94 0.84
CA LEU A 183 16.90 12.62 1.47
C LEU A 183 17.07 11.50 0.42
N PHE A 184 16.11 11.38 -0.50
CA PHE A 184 16.10 10.36 -1.58
C PHE A 184 17.02 10.68 -2.76
N ARG A 185 17.80 11.76 -2.68
CA ARG A 185 18.85 12.07 -3.66
C ARG A 185 20.25 11.76 -3.14
N LYS A 186 20.35 11.43 -1.85
CA LYS A 186 21.61 11.17 -1.14
C LYS A 186 21.77 9.71 -0.75
N ASP A 187 20.74 8.91 -0.96
CA ASP A 187 20.76 7.47 -0.77
C ASP A 187 21.14 6.76 -2.08
N ASP A 188 21.07 5.44 -2.07
CA ASP A 188 21.40 4.60 -3.21
C ASP A 188 20.16 4.09 -3.94
N LEU A 189 19.04 3.95 -3.24
CA LEU A 189 17.78 3.48 -3.83
C LEU A 189 16.59 3.83 -2.93
N THR A 190 15.61 4.57 -3.45
CA THR A 190 14.29 4.73 -2.79
C THR A 190 13.19 3.96 -3.52
N ILE A 191 12.40 3.19 -2.75
CA ILE A 191 11.33 2.33 -3.24
C ILE A 191 10.00 2.70 -2.58
N ALA A 192 8.94 2.78 -3.39
CA ALA A 192 7.56 3.00 -2.92
C ALA A 192 6.60 1.91 -3.42
N ASN A 193 5.40 1.84 -2.85
CA ASN A 193 4.27 1.14 -3.48
C ASN A 193 3.41 2.15 -4.26
N LEU A 194 3.37 2.06 -5.59
CA LEU A 194 2.48 2.90 -6.42
C LEU A 194 1.15 2.17 -6.56
N GLU A 195 0.19 2.58 -5.75
CA GLU A 195 -1.03 1.80 -5.55
C GLU A 195 -2.04 1.96 -6.68
N THR A 196 -2.00 3.08 -7.40
CA THR A 196 -3.04 3.40 -8.40
C THR A 196 -2.49 3.45 -9.82
N PRO A 197 -3.28 3.05 -10.84
CA PRO A 197 -2.87 3.14 -12.23
C PRO A 197 -2.65 4.59 -12.63
N VAL A 198 -1.57 4.82 -13.37
CA VAL A 198 -1.22 6.10 -13.96
C VAL A 198 -1.58 6.06 -15.43
N THR A 199 -2.66 6.75 -15.79
CA THR A 199 -3.21 6.70 -17.16
C THR A 199 -4.13 7.89 -17.42
N THR A 200 -4.23 8.30 -18.68
CA THR A 200 -5.29 9.20 -19.17
C THR A 200 -6.49 8.43 -19.73
N GLY A 201 -6.36 7.12 -19.94
CA GLY A 201 -7.35 6.23 -20.54
C GLY A 201 -7.83 5.13 -19.59
N GLY A 202 -8.03 3.93 -20.14
CA GLY A 202 -8.50 2.74 -19.43
C GLY A 202 -10.01 2.65 -19.23
N VAL A 203 -10.46 1.48 -18.77
CA VAL A 203 -11.87 1.17 -18.47
C VAL A 203 -11.97 0.83 -17.00
N GLY A 204 -12.77 1.60 -16.26
CA GLY A 204 -12.97 1.40 -14.83
C GLY A 204 -13.45 -0.01 -14.47
N ALA A 205 -12.86 -0.61 -13.44
CA ALA A 205 -13.27 -1.90 -12.92
C ALA A 205 -14.74 -1.87 -12.45
N LEU A 206 -15.57 -2.78 -12.97
CA LEU A 206 -17.02 -2.72 -12.78
C LEU A 206 -17.50 -3.14 -11.38
N ASN A 207 -16.72 -3.94 -10.66
CA ASN A 207 -17.10 -4.55 -9.38
C ASN A 207 -16.24 -4.05 -8.21
N LYS A 208 -15.91 -2.76 -8.18
CA LYS A 208 -15.16 -2.15 -7.07
C LYS A 208 -15.85 -0.90 -6.54
N THR A 209 -15.83 -0.75 -5.21
CA THR A 209 -16.31 0.44 -4.52
C THR A 209 -15.45 1.66 -4.85
N TYR A 210 -14.14 1.47 -4.96
CA TYR A 210 -13.17 2.51 -5.28
C TYR A 210 -12.41 2.12 -6.55
N VAL A 211 -12.44 3.02 -7.52
CA VAL A 211 -11.82 2.86 -8.83
C VAL A 211 -10.98 4.10 -9.09
N TYR A 212 -9.67 3.97 -8.93
CA TYR A 212 -8.74 5.09 -8.99
C TYR A 212 -8.12 5.26 -10.37
N LYS A 213 -7.73 6.50 -10.66
CA LYS A 213 -6.97 6.92 -11.84
C LYS A 213 -6.05 8.05 -11.43
N SER A 214 -4.74 7.85 -11.55
CA SER A 214 -3.74 8.86 -11.25
C SER A 214 -3.25 9.51 -12.54
N SER A 215 -3.03 10.82 -12.50
CA SER A 215 -2.51 11.57 -13.66
C SER A 215 -1.03 11.30 -13.90
N PRO A 216 -0.59 11.07 -15.15
CA PRO A 216 0.83 10.94 -15.49
C PRO A 216 1.69 12.15 -15.15
N LYS A 217 1.08 13.32 -14.94
CA LYS A 217 1.79 14.54 -14.51
C LYS A 217 2.56 14.32 -13.19
N ALA A 218 2.05 13.46 -12.30
CA ALA A 218 2.68 13.20 -11.00
C ALA A 218 4.03 12.49 -11.09
N LEU A 219 4.28 11.71 -12.15
CA LEU A 219 5.50 10.91 -12.25
C LEU A 219 6.76 11.76 -12.46
N THR A 220 6.65 12.94 -13.09
CA THR A 220 7.80 13.85 -13.23
C THR A 220 8.31 14.29 -11.86
N ALA A 221 7.41 14.68 -10.96
CA ALA A 221 7.79 15.09 -9.61
C ALA A 221 8.24 13.90 -8.74
N LEU A 222 7.62 12.72 -8.93
CA LEU A 222 8.03 11.48 -8.27
C LEU A 222 9.49 11.11 -8.60
N ALA A 223 9.84 11.10 -9.89
CA ALA A 223 11.22 10.87 -10.34
C ALA A 223 12.17 11.96 -9.82
N ALA A 224 11.78 13.23 -9.95
CA ALA A 224 12.61 14.35 -9.49
C ALA A 224 12.87 14.32 -7.98
N ALA A 225 11.93 13.79 -7.18
CA ALA A 225 12.09 13.63 -5.74
C ALA A 225 13.14 12.57 -5.36
N GLY A 226 13.50 11.66 -6.28
CA GLY A 226 14.47 10.58 -6.04
C GLY A 226 13.83 9.21 -5.81
N ILE A 227 12.56 9.00 -6.16
CA ILE A 227 12.00 7.64 -6.14
C ILE A 227 12.51 6.88 -7.37
N ASP A 228 13.38 5.90 -7.12
CA ASP A 228 13.99 5.07 -8.17
C ASP A 228 13.07 3.97 -8.68
N ALA A 229 12.25 3.40 -7.80
CA ALA A 229 11.46 2.22 -8.14
C ALA A 229 10.12 2.14 -7.42
N VAL A 230 9.16 1.46 -8.05
CA VAL A 230 7.82 1.23 -7.47
C VAL A 230 7.39 -0.23 -7.56
N ASN A 231 6.74 -0.73 -6.51
CA ASN A 231 5.92 -1.92 -6.59
C ASN A 231 4.55 -1.59 -7.20
N LEU A 232 4.12 -2.43 -8.14
CA LEU A 232 2.79 -2.37 -8.77
C LEU A 232 1.91 -3.56 -8.41
N ALA A 233 2.44 -4.59 -7.74
CA ALA A 233 1.62 -5.70 -7.26
C ALA A 233 0.74 -5.21 -6.10
N ASN A 234 -0.50 -4.83 -6.39
CA ASN A 234 -1.48 -4.39 -5.39
C ASN A 234 -2.91 -4.55 -5.93
N ASN A 235 -3.88 -4.27 -5.07
CA ASN A 235 -5.30 -4.43 -5.33
C ASN A 235 -5.92 -3.31 -6.18
N HIS A 236 -5.17 -2.27 -6.55
CA HIS A 236 -5.69 -1.08 -7.23
C HIS A 236 -5.09 -0.82 -8.61
N ILE A 237 -3.94 -1.42 -8.96
CA ILE A 237 -3.24 -1.17 -10.23
C ILE A 237 -4.06 -1.47 -11.49
N LEU A 238 -5.04 -2.37 -11.41
CA LEU A 238 -5.95 -2.71 -12.52
C LEU A 238 -7.32 -2.02 -12.39
N ASP A 239 -7.45 -0.97 -11.57
CA ASP A 239 -8.69 -0.20 -11.46
C ASP A 239 -9.14 0.39 -12.79
N GLN A 240 -8.22 0.67 -13.72
CA GLN A 240 -8.52 1.11 -15.08
C GLN A 240 -8.33 0.00 -16.13
N GLY A 241 -8.41 -1.25 -15.69
CA GLY A 241 -8.20 -2.45 -16.49
C GLY A 241 -6.76 -2.63 -16.97
N THR A 242 -6.55 -3.61 -17.83
CA THR A 242 -5.22 -3.89 -18.40
C THR A 242 -4.69 -2.74 -19.24
N GLY A 243 -5.55 -1.95 -19.87
CA GLY A 243 -5.16 -0.71 -20.56
C GLY A 243 -4.49 0.29 -19.62
N GLY A 244 -5.08 0.54 -18.45
CA GLY A 244 -4.48 1.42 -17.45
C GLY A 244 -3.17 0.89 -16.88
N LEU A 245 -3.06 -0.43 -16.65
CA LEU A 245 -1.79 -1.05 -16.28
C LEU A 245 -0.72 -0.83 -17.36
N LEU A 246 -1.03 -1.12 -18.62
CA LEU A 246 -0.07 -0.98 -19.73
C LEU A 246 0.40 0.47 -19.92
N ASP A 247 -0.52 1.44 -19.78
CA ASP A 247 -0.18 2.86 -19.76
C ASP A 247 0.73 3.19 -18.57
N THR A 248 0.45 2.65 -17.39
CA THR A 248 1.27 2.85 -16.19
C THR A 248 2.70 2.38 -16.42
N LEU A 249 2.88 1.16 -16.94
CA LEU A 249 4.21 0.62 -17.29
C LEU A 249 4.94 1.55 -18.26
N LYS A 250 4.25 1.98 -19.32
CA LYS A 250 4.80 2.90 -20.33
C LYS A 250 5.24 4.23 -19.70
N TYR A 251 4.41 4.86 -18.89
CA TYR A 251 4.73 6.16 -18.29
C TYR A 251 5.85 6.07 -17.25
N LEU A 252 5.97 4.95 -16.52
CA LEU A 252 7.10 4.71 -15.63
C LEU A 252 8.40 4.52 -16.43
N ASP A 253 8.37 3.72 -17.49
CA ASP A 253 9.49 3.51 -18.42
C ASP A 253 9.98 4.86 -19.00
N GLU A 254 9.06 5.73 -19.45
CA GLU A 254 9.36 7.07 -19.98
C GLU A 254 9.99 8.03 -18.95
N LYS A 255 9.77 7.78 -17.66
CA LYS A 255 10.31 8.59 -16.57
C LYS A 255 11.55 7.97 -15.91
N GLY A 256 11.98 6.81 -16.39
CA GLY A 256 13.12 6.09 -15.83
C GLY A 256 12.88 5.58 -14.41
N ILE A 257 11.61 5.40 -14.01
CA ILE A 257 11.24 4.81 -12.72
C ILE A 257 11.10 3.31 -12.93
N ALA A 258 11.94 2.52 -12.27
CA ALA A 258 11.86 1.08 -12.34
C ALA A 258 10.55 0.56 -11.71
N HIS A 259 10.03 -0.55 -12.21
CA HIS A 259 8.81 -1.16 -11.67
C HIS A 259 8.90 -2.67 -11.60
N VAL A 260 8.17 -3.24 -10.62
CA VAL A 260 8.11 -4.68 -10.35
C VAL A 260 6.70 -5.08 -9.93
N GLY A 261 6.41 -6.38 -9.96
CA GLY A 261 5.17 -6.94 -9.40
C GLY A 261 3.95 -6.82 -10.32
N ALA A 262 4.08 -6.19 -11.47
CA ALA A 262 3.09 -6.24 -12.55
C ALA A 262 3.80 -6.23 -13.90
N GLY A 263 3.13 -6.69 -14.95
CA GLY A 263 3.74 -6.77 -16.26
C GLY A 263 2.77 -7.09 -17.38
N ARG A 264 3.29 -7.14 -18.62
CA ARG A 264 2.50 -7.48 -19.82
C ARG A 264 2.10 -8.96 -19.86
N ASN A 265 2.73 -9.78 -19.02
CA ASN A 265 2.54 -11.21 -18.87
C ASN A 265 3.19 -11.69 -17.56
N ALA A 266 3.00 -12.96 -17.22
CA ALA A 266 3.55 -13.57 -16.01
C ALA A 266 5.09 -13.51 -15.93
N LYS A 267 5.79 -13.64 -17.06
CA LYS A 267 7.26 -13.57 -17.05
C LYS A 267 7.73 -12.20 -16.59
N GLU A 268 7.10 -11.12 -17.06
CA GLU A 268 7.40 -9.76 -16.62
C GLU A 268 6.95 -9.49 -15.18
N ALA A 269 5.72 -9.85 -14.83
CA ALA A 269 5.16 -9.54 -13.51
C ALA A 269 5.97 -10.16 -12.34
N TYR A 270 6.48 -11.38 -12.54
CA TYR A 270 7.27 -12.11 -11.54
C TYR A 270 8.80 -11.92 -11.73
N ALA A 271 9.26 -11.10 -12.67
CA ALA A 271 10.68 -10.85 -12.87
C ALA A 271 11.24 -9.88 -11.83
N PRO A 272 12.47 -10.10 -11.34
CA PRO A 272 13.20 -9.09 -10.59
C PRO A 272 13.65 -7.94 -11.50
N HIS A 273 13.67 -6.72 -10.95
CA HIS A 273 14.49 -5.64 -11.48
C HIS A 273 15.85 -5.64 -10.78
N TYR A 274 16.94 -5.44 -11.51
CA TYR A 274 18.29 -5.41 -10.94
C TYR A 274 18.90 -4.02 -11.00
N PHE A 275 19.44 -3.57 -9.88
CA PHE A 275 20.23 -2.35 -9.78
C PHE A 275 21.68 -2.72 -9.47
N ASP A 276 22.62 -1.91 -9.95
CA ASP A 276 23.99 -1.88 -9.42
C ASP A 276 24.17 -0.55 -8.69
N ARG A 277 24.54 -0.61 -7.42
CA ARG A 277 24.79 0.56 -6.57
C ARG A 277 26.05 0.30 -5.77
N LYS A 278 27.07 1.13 -5.95
CA LYS A 278 28.38 1.00 -5.27
C LYS A 278 29.00 -0.40 -5.44
N GLY A 279 28.75 -1.06 -6.58
CA GLY A 279 29.21 -2.42 -6.85
C GLY A 279 28.47 -3.51 -6.09
N ILE A 280 27.31 -3.22 -5.48
CA ILE A 280 26.39 -4.20 -4.91
C ILE A 280 25.23 -4.37 -5.89
N LYS A 281 25.02 -5.61 -6.33
CA LYS A 281 23.89 -5.95 -7.20
C LYS A 281 22.65 -6.24 -6.37
N ILE A 282 21.61 -5.44 -6.56
CA ILE A 282 20.36 -5.48 -5.79
C ILE A 282 19.25 -6.00 -6.70
N ALA A 283 18.55 -7.05 -6.30
CA ALA A 283 17.32 -7.51 -6.94
C ALA A 283 16.10 -7.01 -6.17
N LEU A 284 15.14 -6.42 -6.88
CA LEU A 284 13.86 -6.00 -6.34
C LEU A 284 12.75 -6.85 -6.97
N LEU A 285 11.86 -7.40 -6.14
CA LEU A 285 10.66 -8.11 -6.57
C LEU A 285 9.42 -7.53 -5.88
N GLY A 286 8.27 -7.65 -6.54
CA GLY A 286 6.98 -7.20 -6.04
C GLY A 286 5.97 -8.35 -6.04
N ALA A 287 5.12 -8.43 -5.02
CA ALA A 287 4.06 -9.43 -4.94
C ALA A 287 2.83 -8.91 -4.18
N THR A 288 1.66 -9.50 -4.43
CA THR A 288 0.44 -9.17 -3.70
C THR A 288 -0.35 -10.40 -3.28
N ARG A 289 -0.94 -10.34 -2.08
CA ARG A 289 -1.98 -11.27 -1.63
C ARG A 289 -3.33 -10.57 -1.40
N VAL A 290 -3.52 -9.43 -2.04
CA VAL A 290 -4.78 -8.68 -2.01
C VAL A 290 -5.18 -8.41 -3.44
N MET A 291 -6.12 -9.21 -3.94
CA MET A 291 -6.64 -9.05 -5.29
C MET A 291 -8.16 -9.18 -5.26
N PRO A 292 -8.90 -8.22 -5.85
CA PRO A 292 -10.35 -8.30 -5.93
C PRO A 292 -10.86 -9.47 -6.78
N ASP A 293 -10.09 -9.86 -7.80
CA ASP A 293 -10.44 -10.94 -8.74
C ASP A 293 -9.18 -11.76 -9.08
N ALA A 294 -9.31 -13.08 -9.11
CA ALA A 294 -8.22 -13.99 -9.46
C ALA A 294 -7.71 -13.76 -10.90
N ASN A 295 -8.55 -13.23 -11.80
CA ASN A 295 -8.16 -12.87 -13.17
C ASN A 295 -7.24 -11.63 -13.24
N TRP A 296 -6.91 -11.00 -12.12
CA TRP A 296 -5.90 -9.93 -12.08
C TRP A 296 -4.47 -10.48 -12.07
N ASN A 297 -4.29 -11.78 -11.78
CA ASN A 297 -3.00 -12.42 -11.93
C ASN A 297 -2.51 -12.34 -13.38
N ALA A 298 -1.22 -12.03 -13.52
CA ALA A 298 -0.56 -12.09 -14.82
C ALA A 298 -0.54 -13.53 -15.35
N GLY A 299 -0.92 -13.71 -16.60
CA GLY A 299 -0.87 -14.98 -17.32
C GLY A 299 0.16 -14.97 -18.45
N VAL A 300 0.31 -16.08 -19.18
CA VAL A 300 1.31 -16.20 -20.26
C VAL A 300 1.17 -15.11 -21.33
N LYS A 301 -0.07 -14.71 -21.65
CA LYS A 301 -0.38 -13.65 -22.63
C LYS A 301 -1.35 -12.61 -22.06
N GLN A 302 -1.38 -12.50 -20.73
CA GLN A 302 -2.34 -11.67 -20.03
C GLN A 302 -1.60 -10.72 -19.09
N PRO A 303 -1.72 -9.40 -19.28
CA PRO A 303 -1.20 -8.44 -18.34
C PRO A 303 -1.86 -8.59 -16.97
N GLY A 304 -1.10 -8.35 -15.92
CA GLY A 304 -1.60 -8.45 -14.56
C GLY A 304 -0.50 -8.31 -13.51
N VAL A 305 -0.82 -8.72 -12.29
CA VAL A 305 0.07 -8.65 -11.12
C VAL A 305 0.68 -10.00 -10.77
N ALA A 306 1.79 -9.96 -10.04
CA ALA A 306 2.38 -11.11 -9.38
C ALA A 306 1.62 -11.43 -8.08
N GLY A 307 0.62 -12.30 -8.17
CA GLY A 307 -0.11 -12.77 -7.00
C GLY A 307 0.68 -13.81 -6.19
N ALA A 308 0.42 -13.84 -4.89
CA ALA A 308 1.04 -14.71 -3.90
C ALA A 308 0.02 -15.50 -3.06
N TYR A 309 -1.23 -15.67 -3.55
CA TYR A 309 -2.16 -16.65 -2.96
C TYR A 309 -1.62 -18.08 -3.13
N ASP A 310 -1.09 -18.38 -4.33
CA ASP A 310 -0.10 -19.43 -4.54
C ASP A 310 1.26 -18.75 -4.68
N SER A 311 2.14 -18.96 -3.70
CA SER A 311 3.45 -18.31 -3.64
C SER A 311 4.52 -19.01 -4.47
N THR A 312 4.21 -20.15 -5.11
CA THR A 312 5.20 -20.99 -5.81
C THR A 312 5.99 -20.20 -6.85
N ALA A 313 5.32 -19.38 -7.67
CA ALA A 313 5.96 -18.60 -8.73
C ALA A 313 6.89 -17.52 -8.18
N ILE A 314 6.44 -16.73 -7.20
CA ILE A 314 7.27 -15.67 -6.61
C ILE A 314 8.43 -16.23 -5.80
N VAL A 315 8.22 -17.30 -5.03
CA VAL A 315 9.28 -18.01 -4.28
C VAL A 315 10.33 -18.56 -5.24
N LYS A 316 9.92 -19.09 -6.40
CA LYS A 316 10.86 -19.48 -7.45
C LYS A 316 11.66 -18.27 -7.93
N SER A 317 11.02 -17.16 -8.30
CA SER A 317 11.72 -15.95 -8.75
C SER A 317 12.73 -15.42 -7.73
N ILE A 318 12.40 -15.44 -6.43
CA ILE A 318 13.32 -15.02 -5.35
C ILE A 318 14.56 -15.92 -5.33
N ARG A 319 14.39 -17.25 -5.41
CA ARG A 319 15.53 -18.19 -5.49
C ARG A 319 16.39 -17.94 -6.72
N GLU A 320 15.78 -17.61 -7.85
CA GLU A 320 16.51 -17.30 -9.10
C GLU A 320 17.27 -15.97 -9.01
N ALA A 321 16.68 -14.97 -8.33
CA ALA A 321 17.30 -13.67 -8.09
C ALA A 321 18.49 -13.77 -7.12
N ARG A 322 18.37 -14.55 -6.04
CA ARG A 322 19.44 -14.78 -5.05
C ARG A 322 20.73 -15.34 -5.66
N ARG A 323 20.62 -16.10 -6.75
CA ARG A 323 21.78 -16.63 -7.50
C ARG A 323 22.50 -15.56 -8.33
N GLN A 324 21.86 -14.41 -8.54
CA GLN A 324 22.32 -13.38 -9.47
C GLN A 324 22.55 -12.02 -8.79
N ALA A 325 22.19 -11.87 -7.53
CA ALA A 325 22.29 -10.63 -6.77
C ALA A 325 22.94 -10.83 -5.40
N ASP A 326 23.56 -9.78 -4.91
CA ASP A 326 24.14 -9.69 -3.58
C ASP A 326 23.05 -9.47 -2.52
N LEU A 327 22.09 -8.60 -2.85
CA LEU A 327 20.92 -8.24 -2.04
C LEU A 327 19.62 -8.57 -2.77
N VAL A 328 18.67 -9.20 -2.08
CA VAL A 328 17.32 -9.46 -2.63
C VAL A 328 16.26 -8.82 -1.73
N ILE A 329 15.44 -7.96 -2.33
CA ILE A 329 14.39 -7.21 -1.66
C ILE A 329 13.04 -7.62 -2.24
N VAL A 330 12.06 -7.85 -1.36
CA VAL A 330 10.68 -8.14 -1.77
C VAL A 330 9.74 -7.11 -1.17
N ILE A 331 8.96 -6.44 -2.02
CA ILE A 331 7.83 -5.60 -1.60
C ILE A 331 6.55 -6.44 -1.69
N ALA A 332 5.78 -6.49 -0.61
CA ALA A 332 4.59 -7.33 -0.53
C ALA A 332 3.34 -6.53 -0.12
N HIS A 333 2.29 -6.58 -0.91
CA HIS A 333 1.04 -5.89 -0.63
C HIS A 333 0.00 -6.89 -0.08
N TRP A 334 -0.25 -6.85 1.23
CA TRP A 334 -0.91 -7.93 1.98
C TRP A 334 -1.64 -7.51 3.26
N GLY A 335 -2.28 -8.47 3.92
CA GLY A 335 -2.89 -8.24 5.23
C GLY A 335 -4.26 -7.59 5.11
N LYS A 336 -4.75 -7.05 6.22
CA LYS A 336 -6.11 -6.50 6.32
C LYS A 336 -6.06 -4.99 6.49
N GLU A 337 -6.87 -4.29 5.68
CA GLU A 337 -7.05 -2.85 5.79
C GLU A 337 -7.32 -2.41 7.24
N ARG A 338 -6.54 -1.43 7.68
CA ARG A 338 -6.64 -0.73 8.98
C ARG A 338 -6.41 -1.61 10.21
N ALA A 339 -5.87 -2.82 10.03
CA ALA A 339 -5.54 -3.72 11.13
C ALA A 339 -4.06 -3.62 11.50
N ALA A 340 -3.76 -3.32 12.78
CA ALA A 340 -2.39 -3.37 13.31
C ALA A 340 -1.94 -4.81 13.62
N THR A 341 -2.89 -5.72 13.87
CA THR A 341 -2.62 -7.14 14.11
C THR A 341 -2.28 -7.84 12.81
N LEU A 342 -1.20 -8.62 12.82
CA LEU A 342 -0.75 -9.42 11.68
C LEU A 342 -1.73 -10.56 11.40
N GLU A 343 -1.99 -10.82 10.13
CA GLU A 343 -2.65 -12.05 9.70
C GLU A 343 -1.62 -13.18 9.50
N PRO A 344 -1.98 -14.46 9.76
CA PRO A 344 -1.03 -15.57 9.68
C PRO A 344 -0.26 -15.65 8.36
N HIS A 345 -0.93 -15.37 7.23
CA HIS A 345 -0.28 -15.41 5.92
C HIS A 345 0.79 -14.35 5.72
N GLN A 346 0.77 -13.25 6.47
CA GLN A 346 1.83 -12.24 6.39
C GLN A 346 3.14 -12.86 6.89
N ILE A 347 3.08 -13.59 8.01
CA ILE A 347 4.21 -14.28 8.62
C ILE A 347 4.66 -15.47 7.75
N GLU A 348 3.72 -16.30 7.30
CA GLU A 348 4.03 -17.47 6.47
C GLU A 348 4.72 -17.07 5.16
N LEU A 349 4.25 -16.01 4.49
CA LEU A 349 4.85 -15.54 3.24
C LEU A 349 6.16 -14.82 3.45
N SER A 350 6.26 -13.95 4.46
CA SER A 350 7.52 -13.25 4.75
C SER A 350 8.64 -14.24 5.06
N HIS A 351 8.37 -15.26 5.88
CA HIS A 351 9.32 -16.34 6.18
C HIS A 351 9.66 -17.14 4.93
N ALA A 352 8.67 -17.49 4.10
CA ALA A 352 8.91 -18.21 2.85
C ALA A 352 9.77 -17.40 1.85
N PHE A 353 9.65 -16.07 1.83
CA PHE A 353 10.48 -15.20 1.01
C PHE A 353 11.92 -15.12 1.52
N ILE A 354 12.12 -14.98 2.83
CA ILE A 354 13.45 -15.04 3.44
C ILE A 354 14.10 -16.41 3.19
N ASP A 355 13.36 -17.50 3.36
CA ASP A 355 13.84 -18.87 3.11
C ASP A 355 14.17 -19.13 1.63
N ALA A 356 13.54 -18.39 0.72
CA ALA A 356 13.86 -18.40 -0.70
C ALA A 356 15.12 -17.58 -1.05
N GLY A 357 15.61 -16.75 -0.14
CA GLY A 357 16.83 -15.95 -0.29
C GLY A 357 16.62 -14.44 -0.29
N ALA A 358 15.46 -13.93 0.12
CA ALA A 358 15.28 -12.50 0.37
C ALA A 358 16.09 -12.07 1.60
N ASP A 359 16.66 -10.87 1.54
CA ASP A 359 17.40 -10.23 2.62
C ASP A 359 16.54 -9.22 3.39
N ILE A 360 15.57 -8.60 2.70
CA ILE A 360 14.59 -7.67 3.27
C ILE A 360 13.21 -7.96 2.65
N VAL A 361 12.18 -7.98 3.49
CA VAL A 361 10.77 -7.96 3.05
C VAL A 361 10.06 -6.74 3.61
N ILE A 362 9.46 -5.93 2.74
CA ILE A 362 8.72 -4.72 3.12
C ILE A 362 7.26 -4.86 2.70
N GLY A 363 6.36 -4.73 3.67
CA GLY A 363 4.93 -4.86 3.47
C GLY A 363 4.20 -3.51 3.34
N GLY A 364 3.04 -3.53 2.69
CA GLY A 364 2.06 -2.43 2.60
C GLY A 364 0.64 -2.99 2.44
N HIS A 365 -0.37 -2.11 2.22
CA HIS A 365 -1.82 -2.37 2.17
C HIS A 365 -2.65 -2.10 3.44
N PRO A 366 -2.24 -2.46 4.67
CA PRO A 366 -3.08 -2.18 5.84
C PRO A 366 -3.34 -0.69 6.07
N HIS A 367 -2.63 0.20 5.37
CA HIS A 367 -2.68 1.65 5.50
C HIS A 367 -2.33 2.16 6.91
N VAL A 368 -1.81 1.29 7.78
CA VAL A 368 -1.34 1.58 9.13
C VAL A 368 0.04 0.96 9.30
N LEU A 369 0.86 1.53 10.19
CA LEU A 369 2.13 0.91 10.56
C LEU A 369 1.88 -0.42 11.30
N GLN A 370 2.64 -1.45 10.92
CA GLN A 370 2.72 -2.71 11.65
C GLN A 370 4.16 -2.93 12.14
N GLY A 371 4.36 -3.96 12.99
CA GLY A 371 5.64 -4.28 13.59
C GLY A 371 6.73 -4.70 12.58
N LEU A 372 7.95 -4.79 13.08
CA LEU A 372 9.10 -5.39 12.40
C LEU A 372 9.43 -6.73 13.03
N GLU A 373 10.06 -7.61 12.26
CA GLU A 373 10.58 -8.88 12.74
C GLU A 373 11.99 -9.12 12.18
N GLN A 374 12.86 -9.69 13.01
CA GLN A 374 14.08 -10.31 12.53
C GLN A 374 13.89 -11.83 12.44
N TYR A 375 13.95 -12.38 11.23
CA TYR A 375 13.83 -13.80 10.97
C TYR A 375 15.09 -14.31 10.26
N LYS A 376 15.79 -15.27 10.87
CA LYS A 376 17.09 -15.80 10.37
C LYS A 376 18.13 -14.71 10.07
N GLY A 377 18.15 -13.66 10.90
CA GLY A 377 19.06 -12.52 10.75
C GLY A 377 18.70 -11.54 9.62
N LYS A 378 17.50 -11.67 9.02
CA LYS A 378 16.98 -10.81 7.95
C LYS A 378 15.76 -10.03 8.44
N TRP A 379 15.50 -8.87 7.83
CA TRP A 379 14.46 -7.95 8.30
C TRP A 379 13.16 -8.08 7.51
N ILE A 380 12.06 -8.04 8.26
CA ILE A 380 10.70 -7.97 7.75
C ILE A 380 10.06 -6.73 8.37
N ALA A 381 9.55 -5.81 7.56
CA ALA A 381 8.64 -4.75 8.01
C ALA A 381 7.25 -5.07 7.49
N TYR A 382 6.28 -5.34 8.36
CA TYR A 382 4.99 -5.91 7.92
C TYR A 382 4.05 -4.92 7.22
N SER A 383 4.13 -3.64 7.56
CA SER A 383 3.42 -2.57 6.87
C SER A 383 4.07 -1.22 7.13
N THR A 384 4.35 -0.48 6.06
CA THR A 384 4.91 0.88 6.10
C THR A 384 3.85 1.98 6.23
N GLY A 385 2.56 1.64 6.15
CA GLY A 385 1.47 2.62 6.16
C GLY A 385 1.38 3.43 4.86
N ASN A 386 0.74 4.60 4.93
CA ASN A 386 0.55 5.51 3.80
C ASN A 386 1.69 6.52 3.68
N PHE A 387 2.10 6.95 2.49
CA PHE A 387 3.07 8.04 2.34
C PHE A 387 2.47 9.26 1.65
N ILE A 388 2.01 9.09 0.41
CA ILE A 388 1.27 10.13 -0.34
C ILE A 388 -0.12 9.57 -0.58
N PHE A 389 -1.09 9.98 0.24
CA PHE A 389 -2.39 9.34 0.26
C PHE A 389 -3.52 10.31 0.60
N SER A 390 -4.75 9.88 0.37
CA SER A 390 -5.91 10.62 0.87
C SER A 390 -5.99 10.51 2.39
N LYS A 391 -6.38 11.59 3.07
CA LYS A 391 -6.57 11.55 4.53
C LYS A 391 -7.88 10.84 4.88
N SER A 392 -7.78 9.68 5.51
CA SER A 392 -8.91 8.88 6.01
C SER A 392 -9.50 9.49 7.29
N THR A 393 -10.74 9.10 7.64
CA THR A 393 -11.33 9.40 8.95
C THR A 393 -10.78 8.53 10.08
N VAL A 394 -9.95 7.52 9.78
CA VAL A 394 -9.34 6.61 10.75
C VAL A 394 -7.95 7.12 11.16
N PRO A 395 -7.75 7.63 12.39
CA PRO A 395 -6.49 8.28 12.77
C PRO A 395 -5.25 7.39 12.69
N ALA A 396 -5.40 6.08 12.90
CA ALA A 396 -4.30 5.13 12.82
C ALA A 396 -3.62 5.12 11.43
N THR A 397 -4.32 5.53 10.36
CA THR A 397 -3.76 5.57 9.01
C THR A 397 -2.98 6.83 8.69
N TRP A 398 -2.92 7.77 9.63
CA TRP A 398 -2.19 9.02 9.46
C TRP A 398 -0.73 8.84 9.83
N ASP A 399 -0.39 7.93 10.72
CA ASP A 399 1.00 7.69 11.08
C ASP A 399 1.70 6.85 10.02
N THR A 400 2.90 7.27 9.67
CA THR A 400 3.77 6.60 8.70
C THR A 400 5.23 6.77 9.09
N ALA A 401 6.13 6.14 8.35
CA ALA A 401 7.56 6.33 8.53
C ALA A 401 8.29 6.12 7.22
N ILE A 402 9.46 6.74 7.11
CA ILE A 402 10.48 6.33 6.15
C ILE A 402 11.30 5.24 6.82
N PHE A 403 11.37 4.08 6.18
CA PHE A 403 12.17 2.94 6.63
C PHE A 403 13.48 2.96 5.86
N GLN A 404 14.59 3.12 6.57
CA GLN A 404 15.92 3.10 6.00
C GLN A 404 16.58 1.75 6.31
N ALA A 405 17.20 1.15 5.30
CA ALA A 405 18.08 0.00 5.46
C ALA A 405 19.50 0.35 4.98
N THR A 406 20.49 0.15 5.83
CA THR A 406 21.90 0.25 5.44
C THR A 406 22.47 -1.16 5.33
N CYS A 407 22.76 -1.60 4.11
CA CYS A 407 23.09 -3.00 3.83
C CYS A 407 24.50 -3.19 3.29
N THR A 408 25.17 -4.25 3.71
CA THR A 408 26.43 -4.73 3.13
C THR A 408 26.17 -5.65 1.93
N ARG A 409 27.22 -5.97 1.16
CA ARG A 409 27.12 -6.97 0.07
C ARG A 409 26.67 -8.36 0.55
N SER A 410 26.95 -8.73 1.81
CA SER A 410 26.58 -10.05 2.35
C SER A 410 25.11 -10.13 2.80
N GLY A 411 24.34 -9.06 2.67
CA GLY A 411 22.94 -9.03 3.11
C GLY A 411 22.76 -8.81 4.60
N ALA A 412 23.79 -8.33 5.32
CA ALA A 412 23.60 -7.81 6.65
C ALA A 412 23.08 -6.36 6.53
N CYS A 413 21.97 -6.06 7.20
CA CYS A 413 21.32 -4.75 7.09
C CYS A 413 20.97 -4.22 8.48
N ASP A 414 21.29 -2.95 8.72
CA ASP A 414 20.80 -2.19 9.87
C ASP A 414 19.56 -1.39 9.46
N MET A 415 18.56 -1.34 10.34
CA MET A 415 17.29 -0.65 10.08
C MET A 415 17.14 0.61 10.92
N LYS A 416 16.57 1.66 10.32
CA LYS A 416 16.18 2.90 11.01
C LYS A 416 14.80 3.36 10.55
N LEU A 417 13.97 3.79 11.49
CA LEU A 417 12.65 4.38 11.21
C LEU A 417 12.68 5.88 11.50
N THR A 418 12.25 6.68 10.53
CA THR A 418 12.02 8.11 10.71
C THR A 418 10.51 8.38 10.65
N PRO A 419 9.85 8.75 11.76
CA PRO A 419 8.40 8.94 11.78
C PRO A 419 7.91 10.17 11.00
N TYR A 420 6.80 10.01 10.31
CA TYR A 420 6.09 11.05 9.58
C TYR A 420 4.59 10.96 9.86
N ARG A 421 3.89 12.05 9.55
CA ARG A 421 2.42 12.11 9.47
C ARG A 421 2.03 12.20 7.99
N ALA A 422 1.26 11.24 7.51
CA ALA A 422 0.61 11.26 6.21
C ALA A 422 -0.59 12.22 6.23
N GLU A 423 -0.33 13.48 5.92
CA GLU A 423 -1.37 14.46 5.62
C GLU A 423 -1.87 14.30 4.17
N LEU A 424 -2.95 15.00 3.81
CA LEU A 424 -3.57 14.87 2.48
C LEU A 424 -2.56 15.17 1.36
N GLY A 425 -2.10 14.10 0.71
CA GLY A 425 -1.13 14.16 -0.38
C GLY A 425 0.28 14.61 0.05
N GLN A 426 0.62 14.62 1.34
CA GLN A 426 1.91 15.12 1.81
C GLN A 426 2.37 14.45 3.11
N PRO A 427 3.52 13.77 3.14
CA PRO A 427 4.16 13.35 4.37
C PRO A 427 4.82 14.54 5.08
N ILE A 428 4.56 14.71 6.38
CA ILE A 428 5.16 15.74 7.24
C ILE A 428 6.03 15.07 8.31
N PRO A 429 7.32 15.43 8.45
CA PRO A 429 8.20 14.82 9.44
C PRO A 429 7.73 15.13 10.86
N LEU A 430 7.77 14.13 11.73
CA LEU A 430 7.46 14.29 13.15
C LEU A 430 8.76 14.42 13.97
N GLN A 431 8.68 15.14 15.08
CA GLN A 431 9.79 15.33 16.02
C GLN A 431 9.35 14.98 17.46
N ASP A 432 10.33 14.89 18.36
CA ASP A 432 10.15 14.80 19.80
C ASP A 432 9.16 13.70 20.26
N ALA A 433 8.22 14.06 21.14
CA ALA A 433 7.32 13.13 21.81
C ALA A 433 6.36 12.43 20.84
N GLU A 434 5.94 13.07 19.75
CA GLU A 434 5.07 12.43 18.75
C GLU A 434 5.82 11.38 17.93
N ALA A 435 7.04 11.68 17.52
CA ALA A 435 7.92 10.71 16.85
C ALA A 435 8.17 9.50 17.75
N ASN A 436 8.54 9.73 19.02
CA ASN A 436 8.81 8.66 19.99
C ASN A 436 7.59 7.76 20.25
N LYS A 437 6.37 8.31 20.26
CA LYS A 437 5.14 7.51 20.41
C LYS A 437 4.96 6.53 19.25
N ILE A 438 5.24 6.96 18.01
CA ILE A 438 5.15 6.08 16.84
C ILE A 438 6.20 4.98 16.93
N LEU A 439 7.46 5.31 17.25
CA LEU A 439 8.54 4.34 17.39
C LEU A 439 8.23 3.29 18.47
N GLN A 440 7.76 3.72 19.64
CA GLN A 440 7.36 2.82 20.73
C GLN A 440 6.17 1.93 20.34
N ARG A 441 5.18 2.47 19.61
CA ARG A 441 4.05 1.69 19.13
C ARG A 441 4.48 0.62 18.13
N VAL A 442 5.36 0.96 17.18
CA VAL A 442 5.88 0.00 16.22
C VAL A 442 6.68 -1.09 16.94
N ALA A 443 7.56 -0.73 17.88
CA ALA A 443 8.29 -1.70 18.71
C ALA A 443 7.35 -2.63 19.48
N ALA A 444 6.26 -2.11 20.05
CA ALA A 444 5.27 -2.92 20.76
C ALA A 444 4.46 -3.86 19.87
N LEU A 445 4.33 -3.54 18.57
CA LEU A 445 3.67 -4.40 17.56
C LEU A 445 4.63 -5.44 16.97
N SER A 446 5.94 -5.24 17.13
CA SER A 446 6.97 -6.13 16.58
C SER A 446 7.00 -7.46 17.33
N PRO A 447 6.88 -8.61 16.64
CA PRO A 447 7.11 -9.90 17.29
C PRO A 447 8.59 -10.06 17.68
N GLY A 448 8.83 -10.82 18.76
CA GLY A 448 10.16 -11.06 19.30
C GLY A 448 10.67 -9.91 20.17
N ASN A 449 12.00 -9.74 20.22
CA ASN A 449 12.66 -8.76 21.09
C ASN A 449 13.10 -7.49 20.34
N VAL A 450 12.38 -7.11 19.28
CA VAL A 450 12.71 -5.92 18.50
C VAL A 450 12.53 -4.66 19.34
N THR A 451 13.55 -3.84 19.40
CA THR A 451 13.54 -2.55 20.08
C THR A 451 13.82 -1.43 19.09
N ILE A 452 13.27 -0.24 19.34
CA ILE A 452 13.48 0.94 18.50
C ILE A 452 13.88 2.10 19.41
N GLY A 453 15.10 2.60 19.20
CA GLY A 453 15.65 3.73 19.94
C GLY A 453 14.92 5.04 19.60
N ALA A 454 15.06 6.05 20.46
CA ALA A 454 14.49 7.38 20.21
C ALA A 454 15.08 8.07 18.96
N ASP A 455 16.27 7.63 18.51
CA ASP A 455 16.91 8.04 17.26
C ASP A 455 16.39 7.29 16.03
N GLY A 456 15.43 6.37 16.23
CA GLY A 456 14.83 5.53 15.20
C GLY A 456 15.59 4.24 14.90
N THR A 457 16.75 4.01 15.52
CA THR A 457 17.57 2.81 15.26
C THR A 457 16.86 1.56 15.78
N VAL A 458 16.73 0.54 14.93
CA VAL A 458 16.09 -0.75 15.25
C VAL A 458 17.15 -1.76 15.69
N ARG A 459 16.88 -2.53 16.74
CA ARG A 459 17.75 -3.62 17.23
C ARG A 459 16.97 -4.87 17.56
#